data_AF-A0A0K0EST8-F1
#
_entry.id   AF-A0A0K0EST8-F1
#
_cell.length_a   1.000
_cell.length_b   1.000
_cell.length_c   1.000
_cell.angle_alpha   90.00
_cell.angle_beta   90.00
_cell.angle_gamma   90.00
#
_symmetry.space_group_name_H-M   'P 1'
#
loop_
_entity.id
_entity.type
_entity.pdbx_description
1 polymer ?
#
loop_
_entity_poly.entity_id
_entity_poly.type
_entity_poly.pdbx_seq_one_letter_code
_entity_poly.pdbx_strand_id
1 'polypeptide(L)'
;MAKQLYSLFSSLIFLGLTFLTHQDNNYVINTYDSQYGVYIGEFSNLLDANISGKIFVINETSLQVLNFTFNDNVSDLYFWLDKADHPTKDGIKVPTFEYGISELEKFDLQENDRIVLNLPKHFKVINFKSLSLYSLNTDTNYGSVKIPDNFSPPKPQFLGQEFKGSRYSLSSGPILITDRKTIKIFGFTFDADKAPDGYFFAGKGTNVASNTGTKIPIKGRDTQENIKPMNEKYRGGQDIVLELPDDYDIFSIDWLSVYIFRFSVDLAHVPITNISQKVPPYVPPQKSYGEDFDGEPWNINALLGTPSRTNFTFQLGPSGGMKGYASMTHSKPSKNVWYVNGYLAEIYLKRGETYNFIIEGGNEDKNLGYYNALYLSEDKYGGYERLSNNEKQNTIIVAGGEKMAGRLCEWTQDNKNDSPNNYDSFTSYKKTLKLSCNTNGKPISFLFTPTKETPSILYFNSYNNYNMGSKIYIVDEIPTTIEDIHEEPYHHDAWLEQQSVRKSPRKTNSSPFLSFSYIIYFINGAVLYQLLN
;
A
#
# COMPACT_ATOMS: atom_id res chain seq x y z
N MET A 1 37.94 26.68 38.83
CA MET A 1 36.51 26.60 39.21
C MET A 1 35.54 26.92 38.05
N ALA A 2 35.78 27.93 37.21
CA ALA A 2 34.83 28.29 36.13
C ALA A 2 34.57 27.20 35.07
N LYS A 3 35.54 26.32 34.76
CA LYS A 3 35.34 25.22 33.79
C LYS A 3 34.45 24.06 34.28
N GLN A 4 34.29 23.88 35.59
CA GLN A 4 33.43 22.81 36.12
C GLN A 4 31.95 23.20 36.15
N LEU A 5 31.61 24.48 36.25
CA LEU A 5 30.21 24.93 36.19
C LEU A 5 29.60 24.79 34.78
N TYR A 6 30.39 25.01 33.71
CA TYR A 6 29.87 24.88 32.34
C TYR A 6 29.49 23.45 31.96
N SER A 7 30.22 22.44 32.47
CA SER A 7 29.89 21.04 32.19
C SER A 7 28.59 20.60 32.88
N LEU A 8 28.30 21.11 34.08
CA LEU A 8 27.06 20.80 34.79
C LEU A 8 25.85 21.49 34.13
N PHE A 9 26.01 22.72 33.64
CA PHE A 9 24.94 23.41 32.89
C PHE A 9 24.64 22.74 31.54
N SER A 10 25.66 22.24 30.82
CA SER A 10 25.46 21.51 29.56
C SER A 10 24.71 20.18 29.77
N SER A 11 25.01 19.45 30.85
CA SER A 11 24.34 18.18 31.13
C SER A 11 22.89 18.35 31.58
N LEU A 12 22.57 19.44 32.28
CA LEU A 12 21.19 19.77 32.67
C LEU A 12 20.33 20.21 31.48
N ILE A 13 20.92 20.90 30.50
CA ILE A 13 20.19 21.26 29.26
C ILE A 13 19.95 20.00 28.39
N PHE A 14 20.89 19.04 28.35
CA PHE A 14 20.71 17.79 27.61
C PHE A 14 19.73 16.81 28.28
N LEU A 15 19.65 16.78 29.61
CA LEU A 15 18.57 16.06 30.31
C LEU A 15 17.22 16.78 30.25
N GLY A 16 17.20 18.10 30.04
CA GLY A 16 15.98 18.90 29.94
C GLY A 16 15.29 18.83 28.56
N LEU A 17 16.01 18.49 27.49
CA LEU A 17 15.49 18.50 26.12
C LEU A 17 15.07 17.13 25.55
N THR A 18 15.25 16.04 26.30
CA THR A 18 14.74 14.70 25.90
C THR A 18 13.46 14.30 26.60
N PHE A 19 12.98 15.07 27.57
CA PHE A 19 11.59 15.03 27.97
C PHE A 19 10.82 16.01 27.08
N LEU A 20 10.57 15.61 25.83
CA LEU A 20 9.26 15.91 25.26
C LEU A 20 8.29 15.38 26.31
N THR A 21 7.74 16.31 27.08
CA THR A 21 6.65 16.01 27.98
C THR A 21 5.58 15.46 27.07
N HIS A 22 5.41 14.14 27.09
CA HIS A 22 4.22 13.48 26.59
C HIS A 22 3.13 13.98 27.54
N GLN A 23 2.66 15.19 27.30
CA GLN A 23 1.54 15.75 28.00
C GLN A 23 0.40 14.86 27.58
N ASP A 24 0.05 13.90 28.43
CA ASP A 24 -1.19 13.15 28.30
C ASP A 24 -2.31 14.18 28.45
N ASN A 25 -2.61 14.84 27.34
CA ASN A 25 -3.82 15.61 27.20
C ASN A 25 -4.94 14.58 27.34
N ASN A 26 -5.61 14.63 28.49
CA ASN A 26 -6.85 13.91 28.73
C ASN A 26 -7.91 14.52 27.81
N TYR A 27 -7.99 14.02 26.58
CA TYR A 27 -9.02 14.43 25.64
C TYR A 27 -10.39 14.01 26.17
N VAL A 28 -11.37 14.89 26.05
CA VAL A 28 -12.76 14.62 26.42
C VAL A 28 -13.52 14.22 25.15
N ILE A 29 -14.34 13.18 25.22
CA ILE A 29 -15.11 12.71 24.05
C ILE A 29 -15.93 13.85 23.46
N ASN A 30 -15.99 13.92 22.13
CA ASN A 30 -16.65 14.96 21.33
C ASN A 30 -16.01 16.35 21.39
N THR A 31 -14.83 16.52 22.02
CA THR A 31 -14.08 17.77 21.90
C THR A 31 -13.31 17.84 20.58
N TYR A 32 -13.34 19.02 19.96
CA TYR A 32 -12.57 19.31 18.77
C TYR A 32 -11.16 19.78 19.16
N ASP A 33 -10.17 19.17 18.53
CA ASP A 33 -8.77 19.56 18.52
C ASP A 33 -8.41 20.09 17.12
N SER A 34 -7.69 21.21 17.04
CA SER A 34 -7.36 21.84 15.76
C SER A 34 -6.35 21.05 14.91
N GLN A 35 -5.51 20.25 15.54
CA GLN A 35 -4.49 19.43 14.88
C GLN A 35 -5.03 18.04 14.53
N TYR A 36 -5.96 17.53 15.32
CA TYR A 36 -6.40 16.14 15.20
C TYR A 36 -7.88 15.95 14.84
N GLY A 37 -8.73 16.96 14.99
CA GLY A 37 -10.16 16.85 14.73
C GLY A 37 -10.95 16.45 15.97
N VAL A 38 -12.08 15.76 15.83
CA VAL A 38 -12.96 15.46 16.98
C VAL A 38 -12.56 14.16 17.64
N TYR A 39 -12.14 14.22 18.91
CA TYR A 39 -11.82 13.04 19.69
C TYR A 39 -13.07 12.20 19.97
N ILE A 40 -13.02 10.89 19.67
CA ILE A 40 -14.14 9.98 19.92
C ILE A 40 -13.83 8.92 20.98
N GLY A 41 -12.55 8.68 21.29
CA GLY A 41 -12.14 7.72 22.31
C GLY A 41 -10.81 7.08 21.98
N GLU A 42 -10.47 6.05 22.74
CA GLU A 42 -9.27 5.25 22.60
C GLU A 42 -9.66 3.78 22.42
N PHE A 43 -8.86 3.01 21.68
CA PHE A 43 -9.10 1.58 21.56
C PHE A 43 -9.02 0.90 22.93
N SER A 44 -10.02 0.10 23.26
CA SER A 44 -9.89 -0.85 24.36
C SER A 44 -8.81 -1.89 24.04
N ASN A 45 -7.93 -2.19 25.00
CA ASN A 45 -6.99 -3.31 24.87
C ASN A 45 -7.66 -4.61 25.34
N LEU A 46 -8.18 -5.42 24.41
CA LEU A 46 -8.76 -6.72 24.73
C LEU A 46 -7.72 -7.83 24.51
N LEU A 47 -7.88 -8.95 25.21
CA LEU A 47 -7.09 -10.18 25.00
C LEU A 47 -5.56 -10.00 25.15
N ASP A 48 -5.12 -9.01 25.94
CA ASP A 48 -3.70 -8.70 26.18
C ASP A 48 -2.87 -8.48 24.89
N ALA A 49 -3.51 -7.95 23.85
CA ALA A 49 -2.90 -7.70 22.55
C ALA A 49 -2.09 -6.39 22.48
N ASN A 50 -1.84 -5.73 23.62
CA ASN A 50 -1.11 -4.47 23.73
C ASN A 50 -1.60 -3.37 22.78
N ILE A 51 -2.91 -3.31 22.59
CA ILE A 51 -3.55 -2.35 21.70
C ILE A 51 -3.69 -1.01 22.38
N SER A 52 -3.25 0.06 21.71
CA SER A 52 -3.55 1.43 22.10
C SER A 52 -3.69 2.31 20.87
N GLY A 53 -4.30 3.48 21.04
CA GLY A 53 -4.41 4.46 19.98
C GLY A 53 -5.61 5.36 20.18
N LYS A 54 -5.39 6.67 20.15
CA LYS A 54 -6.43 7.70 20.33
C LYS A 54 -7.07 8.01 18.97
N ILE A 55 -8.39 7.94 18.89
CA ILE A 55 -9.13 8.05 17.63
C ILE A 55 -9.77 9.44 17.52
N PHE A 56 -9.56 10.05 16.37
CA PHE A 56 -10.13 11.34 16.00
C PHE A 56 -10.84 11.27 14.66
N VAL A 57 -11.93 12.03 14.54
CA VAL A 57 -12.63 12.25 13.28
C VAL A 57 -12.06 13.48 12.59
N ILE A 58 -11.47 13.28 11.41
CA ILE A 58 -10.94 14.35 10.56
C ILE A 58 -12.10 15.09 9.90
N ASN A 59 -13.02 14.36 9.27
CA ASN A 59 -14.18 14.88 8.55
C ASN A 59 -15.29 13.82 8.46
N GLU A 60 -16.32 14.02 7.63
CA GLU A 60 -17.43 13.06 7.51
C GLU A 60 -17.02 11.66 7.04
N THR A 61 -15.90 11.50 6.33
CA THR A 61 -15.48 10.27 5.64
C THR A 61 -14.09 9.76 6.05
N SER A 62 -13.43 10.42 7.01
CA SER A 62 -12.06 10.11 7.37
C SER A 62 -11.84 10.18 8.89
N LEU A 63 -11.10 9.19 9.40
CA LEU A 63 -10.66 9.07 10.79
C LEU A 63 -9.13 9.05 10.83
N GLN A 64 -8.56 9.35 11.99
CA GLN A 64 -7.15 9.06 12.25
C GLN A 64 -6.95 8.47 13.64
N VAL A 65 -5.91 7.65 13.76
CA VAL A 65 -5.50 6.98 14.99
C VAL A 65 -4.10 7.47 15.34
N LEU A 66 -3.96 8.12 16.49
CA LEU A 66 -2.68 8.59 17.01
C LEU A 66 -2.05 7.58 17.95
N ASN A 67 -0.71 7.50 17.91
CA ASN A 67 0.08 6.63 18.79
C ASN A 67 -0.41 5.18 18.77
N PHE A 68 -0.70 4.66 17.58
CA PHE A 68 -1.23 3.31 17.42
C PHE A 68 -0.18 2.25 17.79
N THR A 69 -0.54 1.34 18.69
CA THR A 69 0.30 0.18 19.02
C THR A 69 -0.55 -1.08 19.03
N PHE A 70 0.04 -2.22 18.69
CA PHE A 70 -0.54 -3.55 18.90
C PHE A 70 0.57 -4.61 18.98
N ASN A 71 0.22 -5.83 19.37
CA ASN A 71 1.13 -6.98 19.39
C ASN A 71 1.27 -7.61 18.00
N ASP A 72 2.49 -7.62 17.47
CA ASP A 72 2.86 -8.09 16.10
C ASP A 72 2.56 -9.58 15.83
N ASN A 73 2.09 -10.35 16.81
CA ASN A 73 1.80 -11.79 16.66
C ASN A 73 0.36 -12.08 16.19
N VAL A 74 -0.48 -11.06 16.00
CA VAL A 74 -1.88 -11.25 15.57
C VAL A 74 -1.96 -11.22 14.04
N SER A 75 -2.27 -12.37 13.43
CA SER A 75 -2.56 -12.45 11.99
C SER A 75 -4.01 -12.11 11.67
N ASP A 76 -4.29 -11.75 10.41
CA ASP A 76 -5.64 -11.43 9.92
C ASP A 76 -6.33 -10.28 10.69
N LEU A 77 -5.57 -9.26 11.11
CA LEU A 77 -6.11 -8.11 11.85
C LEU A 77 -6.41 -6.93 10.91
N TYR A 78 -7.57 -6.29 11.07
CA TYR A 78 -7.95 -5.11 10.27
C TYR A 78 -8.68 -4.05 11.09
N PHE A 79 -8.65 -2.80 10.62
CA PHE A 79 -9.61 -1.79 11.05
C PHE A 79 -11.00 -2.12 10.49
N TRP A 80 -12.00 -2.08 11.36
CA TRP A 80 -13.34 -2.57 11.07
C TRP A 80 -14.40 -1.60 11.58
N LEU A 81 -15.27 -1.13 10.70
CA LEU A 81 -16.41 -0.28 11.07
C LEU A 81 -17.69 -1.09 11.04
N ASP A 82 -18.51 -0.93 12.08
CA ASP A 82 -19.79 -1.62 12.19
C ASP A 82 -20.92 -0.68 12.59
N LYS A 83 -22.14 -1.00 12.13
CA LYS A 83 -23.38 -0.33 12.54
C LYS A 83 -23.85 -0.81 13.92
N ALA A 84 -23.33 -1.93 14.39
CA ALA A 84 -23.49 -2.40 15.76
C ALA A 84 -22.44 -1.80 16.70
N ASP A 85 -22.68 -1.88 18.01
CA ASP A 85 -21.77 -1.42 19.06
C ASP A 85 -20.47 -2.26 19.19
N HIS A 86 -20.43 -3.39 18.50
CA HIS A 86 -19.36 -4.38 18.48
C HIS A 86 -19.17 -4.88 17.04
N PRO A 87 -17.96 -5.30 16.66
CA PRO A 87 -17.71 -5.78 15.31
C PRO A 87 -18.47 -7.08 15.03
N THR A 88 -19.07 -7.15 13.84
CA THR A 88 -19.75 -8.32 13.29
C THR A 88 -19.26 -8.60 11.86
N LYS A 89 -19.65 -9.75 11.31
CA LYS A 89 -19.31 -10.14 9.92
C LYS A 89 -20.01 -9.29 8.84
N ASP A 90 -20.98 -8.47 9.24
CA ASP A 90 -21.70 -7.54 8.36
C ASP A 90 -21.09 -6.12 8.36
N GLY A 91 -20.09 -5.88 9.20
CA GLY A 91 -19.29 -4.65 9.17
C GLY A 91 -18.42 -4.55 7.91
N ILE A 92 -17.66 -3.46 7.83
CA ILE A 92 -16.82 -3.15 6.68
C ILE A 92 -15.36 -2.98 7.09
N LYS A 93 -14.46 -3.50 6.25
CA LYS A 93 -13.02 -3.28 6.39
C LYS A 93 -12.67 -1.85 5.99
N VAL A 94 -11.77 -1.22 6.73
CA VAL A 94 -11.22 0.11 6.39
C VAL A 94 -9.74 -0.04 6.07
N PRO A 95 -9.34 0.12 4.79
CA PRO A 95 -7.93 0.00 4.40
C PRO A 95 -7.12 1.19 4.92
N THR A 96 -5.82 0.97 5.13
CA THR A 96 -4.85 2.05 5.41
C THR A 96 -4.05 2.39 4.15
N PHE A 97 -3.29 3.50 4.16
CA PHE A 97 -2.43 3.84 3.03
C PHE A 97 -1.22 2.89 2.93
N GLU A 98 -0.68 2.52 4.08
CA GLU A 98 0.54 1.71 4.24
C GLU A 98 0.33 0.25 3.85
N TYR A 99 -0.85 -0.30 4.14
CA TYR A 99 -1.15 -1.71 3.94
C TYR A 99 -2.30 -1.96 2.94
N GLY A 100 -3.05 -0.92 2.55
CA GLY A 100 -4.22 -1.09 1.69
C GLY A 100 -5.22 -2.04 2.34
N ILE A 101 -5.69 -3.04 1.58
CA ILE A 101 -6.65 -4.04 2.05
C ILE A 101 -6.02 -5.23 2.80
N SER A 102 -4.68 -5.32 2.83
CA SER A 102 -4.00 -6.43 3.51
C SER A 102 -4.15 -6.32 5.02
N GLU A 103 -3.82 -7.41 5.71
CA GLU A 103 -3.76 -7.43 7.17
C GLU A 103 -2.76 -6.40 7.71
N LEU A 104 -3.05 -5.87 8.90
CA LEU A 104 -2.18 -4.93 9.59
C LEU A 104 -0.91 -5.65 10.04
N GLU A 105 0.22 -4.98 9.88
CA GLU A 105 1.51 -5.39 10.41
C GLU A 105 2.08 -4.27 11.27
N LYS A 106 3.30 -4.47 11.78
CA LYS A 106 3.97 -3.49 12.63
C LYS A 106 4.06 -2.12 11.94
N PHE A 107 3.35 -1.14 12.48
CA PHE A 107 3.49 0.25 12.09
C PHE A 107 4.81 0.81 12.64
N ASP A 108 5.64 1.38 11.76
CA ASP A 108 6.78 2.19 12.20
C ASP A 108 6.34 3.65 12.36
N LEU A 109 5.98 4.02 13.60
CA LEU A 109 5.56 5.38 13.91
C LEU A 109 6.70 6.42 13.84
N GLN A 110 7.95 6.01 13.58
CA GLN A 110 9.05 6.97 13.41
C GLN A 110 8.89 7.80 12.13
N GLU A 111 8.23 7.25 11.11
CA GLU A 111 7.95 7.97 9.85
C GLU A 111 6.61 8.70 9.88
N ASN A 112 5.58 8.10 10.48
CA ASN A 112 4.23 8.66 10.58
C ASN A 112 3.70 8.57 12.04
N ASP A 113 3.41 9.70 12.68
CA ASP A 113 2.90 9.75 14.07
C ASP A 113 1.42 9.32 14.19
N ARG A 114 0.79 8.91 13.09
CA ARG A 114 -0.64 8.63 12.97
C ARG A 114 -0.94 7.67 11.83
N ILE A 115 -2.07 6.98 11.93
CA ILE A 115 -2.70 6.21 10.85
C ILE A 115 -3.92 6.98 10.36
N VAL A 116 -4.05 7.17 9.05
CA VAL A 116 -5.22 7.80 8.45
C VAL A 116 -6.11 6.75 7.79
N LEU A 117 -7.39 6.76 8.15
CA LEU A 117 -8.41 5.82 7.69
C LEU A 117 -9.44 6.56 6.84
N ASN A 118 -9.44 6.26 5.54
CA ASN A 118 -10.47 6.76 4.63
C ASN A 118 -11.56 5.71 4.44
N LEU A 119 -12.80 6.09 4.72
CA LEU A 119 -13.92 5.17 4.61
C LEU A 119 -14.18 4.84 3.13
N PRO A 120 -14.37 3.54 2.78
CA PRO A 120 -14.64 3.14 1.40
C PRO A 120 -16.01 3.66 0.93
N LYS A 121 -16.22 3.73 -0.39
CA LYS A 121 -17.52 4.08 -1.04
C LYS A 121 -18.18 5.38 -0.53
N HIS A 122 -17.39 6.32 -0.02
CA HIS A 122 -17.89 7.56 0.60
C HIS A 122 -18.84 7.33 1.78
N PHE A 123 -18.72 6.19 2.47
CA PHE A 123 -19.44 5.99 3.73
C PHE A 123 -19.09 7.11 4.71
N LYS A 124 -20.08 7.51 5.50
CA LYS A 124 -19.89 8.53 6.53
C LYS A 124 -19.70 7.90 7.89
N VAL A 125 -18.77 8.43 8.68
CA VAL A 125 -18.45 7.96 10.04
C VAL A 125 -19.69 7.92 10.92
N ILE A 126 -20.59 8.92 10.77
CA ILE A 126 -21.86 9.01 11.51
C ILE A 126 -22.81 7.82 11.31
N ASN A 127 -22.59 6.99 10.29
CA ASN A 127 -23.43 5.83 10.00
C ASN A 127 -23.00 4.57 10.75
N PHE A 128 -21.93 4.64 11.56
CA PHE A 128 -21.36 3.52 12.30
C PHE A 128 -21.40 3.79 13.81
N LYS A 129 -21.38 2.71 14.59
CA LYS A 129 -21.43 2.72 16.06
C LYS A 129 -20.14 2.23 16.70
N SER A 130 -19.31 1.48 15.97
CA SER A 130 -18.00 1.06 16.46
C SER A 130 -16.93 1.11 15.38
N LEU A 131 -15.71 1.44 15.82
CA LEU A 131 -14.47 1.15 15.11
C LEU A 131 -13.69 0.13 15.94
N SER A 132 -13.22 -0.93 15.29
CA SER A 132 -12.58 -2.06 15.95
C SER A 132 -11.32 -2.51 15.23
N LEU A 133 -10.45 -3.19 15.99
CA LEU A 133 -9.44 -4.10 15.46
C LEU A 133 -10.01 -5.51 15.54
N TYR A 134 -10.31 -6.07 14.37
CA TYR A 134 -11.09 -7.30 14.26
C TYR A 134 -10.45 -8.27 13.27
N SER A 135 -10.40 -9.54 13.66
CA SER A 135 -10.08 -10.64 12.75
C SER A 135 -11.35 -11.33 12.31
N LEU A 136 -11.61 -11.28 11.00
CA LEU A 136 -12.81 -11.86 10.40
C LEU A 136 -12.75 -13.39 10.40
N ASN A 137 -11.56 -13.97 10.19
CA ASN A 137 -11.40 -15.43 10.11
C ASN A 137 -11.66 -16.09 11.46
N THR A 138 -11.14 -15.51 12.55
CA THR A 138 -11.32 -16.03 13.90
C THR A 138 -12.54 -15.43 14.62
N ASP A 139 -13.23 -14.48 13.99
CA ASP A 139 -14.35 -13.74 14.57
C ASP A 139 -13.99 -13.12 15.93
N THR A 140 -12.77 -12.57 16.02
CA THR A 140 -12.18 -12.12 17.28
C THR A 140 -12.01 -10.60 17.29
N ASN A 141 -12.53 -9.97 18.33
CA ASN A 141 -12.35 -8.55 18.61
C ASN A 141 -11.15 -8.33 19.54
N TYR A 142 -10.11 -7.66 19.05
CA TYR A 142 -8.90 -7.37 19.82
C TYR A 142 -8.95 -5.99 20.49
N GLY A 143 -9.80 -5.11 19.99
CA GLY A 143 -9.98 -3.78 20.56
C GLY A 143 -11.04 -3.00 19.84
N SER A 144 -11.75 -2.13 20.55
CA SER A 144 -12.83 -1.33 19.96
C SER A 144 -12.96 0.01 20.65
N VAL A 145 -13.50 0.96 19.90
CA VAL A 145 -14.00 2.23 20.39
C VAL A 145 -15.44 2.40 19.90
N LYS A 146 -16.32 2.88 20.78
CA LYS A 146 -17.69 3.24 20.40
C LYS A 146 -17.69 4.64 19.79
N ILE A 147 -18.33 4.79 18.64
CA ILE A 147 -18.56 6.07 17.99
C ILE A 147 -19.76 6.72 18.68
N PRO A 148 -19.61 7.92 19.30
CA PRO A 148 -20.70 8.58 20.00
C PRO A 148 -21.87 8.94 19.06
N ASP A 149 -23.13 8.85 19.51
CA ASP A 149 -24.29 9.09 18.63
C ASP A 149 -24.47 10.54 18.16
N ASN A 150 -24.06 11.49 19.00
CA ASN A 150 -24.34 12.93 18.81
C ASN A 150 -23.08 13.73 18.49
N PHE A 151 -22.01 13.08 17.99
CA PHE A 151 -20.84 13.83 17.56
C PHE A 151 -21.14 14.58 16.24
N SER A 152 -20.48 15.71 16.07
CA SER A 152 -20.53 16.47 14.81
C SER A 152 -19.14 16.40 14.19
N PRO A 153 -18.97 15.81 12.99
CA PRO A 153 -17.68 15.81 12.30
C PRO A 153 -17.31 17.23 11.86
N PRO A 154 -16.01 17.57 11.79
CA PRO A 154 -15.55 18.80 11.12
C PRO A 154 -15.94 18.80 9.64
N LYS A 155 -16.20 19.98 9.08
CA LYS A 155 -16.71 20.12 7.70
C LYS A 155 -15.95 21.19 6.91
N PRO A 156 -15.58 20.91 5.65
CA PRO A 156 -15.12 21.94 4.73
C PRO A 156 -16.13 23.08 4.62
N GLN A 157 -15.67 24.27 4.30
CA GLN A 157 -16.50 25.46 4.24
C GLN A 157 -16.20 26.31 3.00
N PHE A 158 -17.24 26.70 2.28
CA PHE A 158 -17.10 27.69 1.20
C PHE A 158 -16.97 29.10 1.74
N LEU A 159 -16.11 29.89 1.11
CA LEU A 159 -16.07 31.34 1.30
C LEU A 159 -17.30 31.99 0.65
N GLY A 160 -17.72 33.13 1.19
CA GLY A 160 -18.85 33.90 0.65
C GLY A 160 -18.53 34.72 -0.61
N GLN A 161 -17.26 34.75 -1.03
CA GLN A 161 -16.78 35.54 -2.16
C GLN A 161 -15.84 34.70 -3.03
N GLU A 162 -15.73 35.12 -4.28
CA GLU A 162 -14.92 34.51 -5.33
C GLU A 162 -13.95 35.57 -5.87
N PHE A 163 -12.90 35.15 -6.57
CA PHE A 163 -12.05 36.12 -7.25
C PHE A 163 -12.81 36.84 -8.36
N LYS A 164 -12.74 38.17 -8.35
CA LYS A 164 -13.28 39.05 -9.40
C LYS A 164 -12.29 40.18 -9.67
N GLY A 165 -11.41 39.98 -10.65
CA GLY A 165 -10.46 40.98 -11.09
C GLY A 165 -10.91 41.68 -12.37
N SER A 166 -10.56 42.96 -12.51
CA SER A 166 -10.86 43.76 -13.71
C SER A 166 -9.83 43.61 -14.84
N ARG A 167 -8.71 42.92 -14.57
CA ARG A 167 -7.58 42.76 -15.48
C ARG A 167 -7.26 41.29 -15.70
N TYR A 168 -6.69 40.99 -16.86
CA TYR A 168 -6.19 39.64 -17.21
C TYR A 168 -7.22 38.53 -17.08
N SER A 169 -8.51 38.84 -17.26
CA SER A 169 -9.59 37.86 -17.17
C SER A 169 -9.59 37.08 -15.83
N LEU A 170 -9.11 37.73 -14.75
CA LEU A 170 -8.98 37.11 -13.44
C LEU A 170 -10.35 36.88 -12.82
N SER A 171 -10.73 35.62 -12.66
CA SER A 171 -11.93 35.23 -11.90
C SER A 171 -11.80 33.82 -11.35
N SER A 172 -12.71 33.44 -10.47
CA SER A 172 -12.87 32.04 -10.07
C SER A 172 -14.35 31.72 -9.88
N GLY A 173 -14.67 30.42 -9.87
CA GLY A 173 -15.85 29.94 -9.20
C GLY A 173 -15.67 29.93 -7.67
N PRO A 174 -16.48 29.13 -6.95
CA PRO A 174 -16.45 29.05 -5.50
C PRO A 174 -15.06 28.72 -4.95
N ILE A 175 -14.78 29.21 -3.73
CA ILE A 175 -13.53 28.91 -3.01
C ILE A 175 -13.89 28.11 -1.76
N LEU A 176 -13.26 26.94 -1.61
CA LEU A 176 -13.51 25.98 -0.54
C LEU A 176 -12.29 25.88 0.38
N ILE A 177 -12.50 26.19 1.66
CA ILE A 177 -11.58 25.82 2.73
C ILE A 177 -11.80 24.33 3.01
N THR A 178 -10.84 23.51 2.57
CA THR A 178 -10.93 22.05 2.66
C THR A 178 -10.59 21.59 4.07
N ASP A 179 -9.55 22.18 4.64
CA ASP A 179 -9.08 21.97 6.00
C ASP A 179 -8.38 23.25 6.51
N ARG A 180 -7.70 23.19 7.66
CA ARG A 180 -7.00 24.34 8.24
C ARG A 180 -5.88 24.93 7.37
N LYS A 181 -5.30 24.19 6.43
CA LYS A 181 -4.19 24.66 5.57
C LYS A 181 -4.48 24.57 4.07
N THR A 182 -5.52 23.86 3.66
CA THR A 182 -5.80 23.61 2.23
C THR A 182 -6.96 24.44 1.71
N ILE A 183 -6.74 25.23 0.66
CA ILE A 183 -7.75 26.02 -0.04
C ILE A 183 -7.91 25.50 -1.46
N LYS A 184 -9.13 25.14 -1.85
CA LYS A 184 -9.47 24.74 -3.22
C LYS A 184 -10.25 25.85 -3.92
N ILE A 185 -9.78 26.29 -5.08
CA ILE A 185 -10.40 27.31 -5.91
C ILE A 185 -10.95 26.63 -7.16
N PHE A 186 -12.28 26.66 -7.32
CA PHE A 186 -12.93 26.05 -8.47
C PHE A 186 -12.92 26.99 -9.68
N GLY A 187 -12.78 26.44 -10.88
CA GLY A 187 -12.96 27.20 -12.13
C GLY A 187 -12.10 28.45 -12.26
N PHE A 188 -10.84 28.42 -11.82
CA PHE A 188 -9.94 29.58 -11.85
C PHE A 188 -9.58 30.01 -13.29
N THR A 189 -9.77 31.29 -13.60
CA THR A 189 -9.39 31.90 -14.88
C THR A 189 -8.40 33.04 -14.67
N PHE A 190 -7.33 33.06 -15.45
CA PHE A 190 -6.30 34.10 -15.37
C PHE A 190 -5.40 34.05 -16.62
N ASP A 191 -5.30 35.17 -17.36
CA ASP A 191 -4.36 35.37 -18.46
C ASP A 191 -2.95 35.66 -17.92
N ALA A 192 -2.35 34.69 -17.22
CA ALA A 192 -1.07 34.88 -16.55
C ALA A 192 0.10 35.12 -17.52
N ASP A 193 -0.03 34.68 -18.78
CA ASP A 193 0.92 34.98 -19.86
C ASP A 193 1.09 36.48 -20.13
N LYS A 194 0.09 37.29 -19.76
CA LYS A 194 0.09 38.75 -19.89
C LYS A 194 0.41 39.47 -18.58
N ALA A 195 0.38 38.76 -17.44
CA ALA A 195 0.60 39.33 -16.12
C ALA A 195 2.03 39.00 -15.65
N PRO A 196 2.96 39.97 -15.60
CA PRO A 196 4.32 39.66 -15.25
C PRO A 196 4.43 39.40 -13.74
N ASP A 197 4.86 38.19 -13.36
CA ASP A 197 5.21 37.82 -11.97
C ASP A 197 4.00 37.73 -11.02
N GLY A 198 2.94 37.03 -11.44
CA GLY A 198 1.72 36.78 -10.65
C GLY A 198 1.79 35.53 -9.76
N TYR A 199 1.32 35.65 -8.52
CA TYR A 199 1.29 34.55 -7.54
C TYR A 199 -0.02 34.53 -6.75
N PHE A 200 -0.36 33.38 -6.19
CA PHE A 200 -1.27 33.34 -5.05
C PHE A 200 -0.54 33.83 -3.80
N PHE A 201 -1.23 34.66 -3.02
CA PHE A 201 -0.65 35.41 -1.90
C PHE A 201 -1.69 35.48 -0.78
N ALA A 202 -1.30 35.27 0.47
CA ALA A 202 -2.20 35.44 1.61
C ALA A 202 -1.49 36.15 2.76
N GLY A 203 -2.23 36.91 3.55
CA GLY A 203 -1.62 37.71 4.60
C GLY A 203 -2.61 38.21 5.62
N LYS A 204 -2.11 39.06 6.52
CA LYS A 204 -2.86 39.65 7.63
C LYS A 204 -3.08 41.14 7.40
N GLY A 205 -4.08 41.68 8.08
CA GLY A 205 -4.46 43.09 8.05
C GLY A 205 -5.39 43.42 6.90
N THR A 206 -5.79 44.69 6.84
CA THR A 206 -6.82 45.17 5.92
C THR A 206 -6.31 45.51 4.52
N ASN A 207 -5.00 45.67 4.36
CA ASN A 207 -4.38 46.10 3.11
C ASN A 207 -3.51 44.99 2.53
N VAL A 208 -3.72 44.64 1.26
CA VAL A 208 -2.86 43.72 0.51
C VAL A 208 -1.62 44.46 0.02
N ALA A 209 -0.48 44.18 0.63
CA ALA A 209 0.83 44.74 0.22
C ALA A 209 1.92 43.66 0.26
N SER A 210 2.98 43.85 -0.52
CA SER A 210 4.04 42.84 -0.72
C SER A 210 4.76 42.38 0.56
N ASN A 211 4.71 43.15 1.65
CA ASN A 211 5.32 42.84 2.94
C ASN A 211 4.31 42.39 4.03
N THR A 212 3.03 42.20 3.68
CA THR A 212 1.95 41.90 4.64
C THR A 212 1.47 40.45 4.60
N GLY A 213 2.10 39.62 3.76
CA GLY A 213 1.70 38.24 3.54
C GLY A 213 2.82 37.37 3.01
N THR A 214 2.45 36.16 2.60
CA THR A 214 3.32 35.12 2.07
C THR A 214 2.80 34.57 0.75
N LYS A 215 3.70 34.16 -0.13
CA LYS A 215 3.36 33.43 -1.36
C LYS A 215 2.87 32.04 -0.98
N ILE A 216 1.87 31.55 -1.71
CA ILE A 216 1.28 30.23 -1.45
C ILE A 216 1.60 29.29 -2.61
N PRO A 217 2.18 28.10 -2.35
CA PRO A 217 2.44 27.11 -3.39
C PRO A 217 1.14 26.54 -3.97
N ILE A 218 1.13 26.30 -5.27
CA ILE A 218 0.10 25.49 -5.93
C ILE A 218 0.47 24.02 -5.81
N LYS A 219 -0.40 23.21 -5.18
CA LYS A 219 -0.20 21.77 -5.00
C LYS A 219 -0.03 21.07 -6.34
N GLY A 220 1.02 20.24 -6.44
CA GLY A 220 1.39 19.52 -7.66
C GLY A 220 2.19 20.35 -8.68
N ARG A 221 2.43 21.64 -8.44
CA ARG A 221 3.23 22.52 -9.30
C ARG A 221 4.44 23.09 -8.60
N ASP A 222 4.24 23.61 -7.38
CA ASP A 222 5.23 24.31 -6.59
C ASP A 222 5.61 23.50 -5.34
N THR A 223 6.77 23.82 -4.75
CA THR A 223 7.13 23.43 -3.37
C THR A 223 7.19 24.67 -2.49
N GLN A 224 7.24 24.49 -1.16
CA GLN A 224 7.33 25.60 -0.22
C GLN A 224 8.59 26.46 -0.43
N GLU A 225 9.68 25.84 -0.90
CA GLU A 225 10.97 26.47 -1.18
C GLU A 225 11.04 27.05 -2.59
N ASN A 226 10.20 26.57 -3.52
CA ASN A 226 10.24 26.92 -4.93
C ASN A 226 8.85 27.22 -5.49
N ILE A 227 8.35 28.40 -5.18
CA ILE A 227 7.08 28.93 -5.71
C ILE A 227 7.38 29.75 -6.97
N LYS A 228 6.91 29.25 -8.12
CA LYS A 228 7.13 29.90 -9.42
C LYS A 228 5.99 30.85 -9.78
N PRO A 229 6.26 31.93 -10.55
CA PRO A 229 5.19 32.78 -11.04
C PRO A 229 4.28 32.01 -12.00
N MET A 230 2.98 32.33 -11.95
CA MET A 230 2.01 31.90 -12.95
C MET A 230 2.36 32.56 -14.29
N ASN A 231 2.72 31.75 -15.30
CA ASN A 231 3.04 32.22 -16.66
C ASN A 231 2.13 31.62 -17.74
N GLU A 232 1.24 30.71 -17.36
CA GLU A 232 0.33 30.01 -18.27
C GLU A 232 -1.09 30.57 -18.21
N LYS A 233 -1.89 30.26 -19.24
CA LYS A 233 -3.28 30.66 -19.30
C LYS A 233 -4.16 29.71 -18.51
N TYR A 234 -4.74 30.19 -17.42
CA TYR A 234 -5.80 29.48 -16.70
C TYR A 234 -7.15 29.78 -17.35
N ARG A 235 -7.92 28.72 -17.63
CA ARG A 235 -9.18 28.78 -18.40
C ARG A 235 -10.38 28.17 -17.68
N GLY A 236 -10.24 27.87 -16.39
CA GLY A 236 -11.29 27.29 -15.56
C GLY A 236 -11.53 25.79 -15.75
N GLY A 237 -10.79 25.13 -16.66
CA GLY A 237 -10.89 23.68 -16.86
C GLY A 237 -10.24 22.84 -15.76
N GLN A 238 -9.43 23.46 -14.89
CA GLN A 238 -8.76 22.82 -13.77
C GLN A 238 -8.95 23.65 -12.51
N ASP A 239 -9.26 22.98 -11.41
CA ASP A 239 -9.31 23.59 -10.08
C ASP A 239 -7.89 23.80 -9.54
N ILE A 240 -7.69 24.88 -8.79
CA ILE A 240 -6.42 25.15 -8.11
C ILE A 240 -6.53 24.70 -6.67
N VAL A 241 -5.53 23.95 -6.20
CA VAL A 241 -5.41 23.59 -4.78
C VAL A 241 -4.16 24.27 -4.24
N LEU A 242 -4.36 25.08 -3.21
CA LEU A 242 -3.33 25.82 -2.50
C LEU A 242 -3.12 25.18 -1.13
N GLU A 243 -1.87 25.08 -0.72
CA GLU A 243 -1.49 24.58 0.60
C GLU A 243 -0.71 25.68 1.33
N LEU A 244 -1.23 26.14 2.46
CA LEU A 244 -0.59 27.19 3.24
C LEU A 244 0.76 26.70 3.81
N PRO A 245 1.76 27.59 3.92
CA PRO A 245 3.05 27.25 4.51
C PRO A 245 2.94 26.74 5.96
N ASP A 246 4.00 26.09 6.47
CA ASP A 246 3.97 25.41 7.77
C ASP A 246 3.55 26.30 8.95
N ASP A 247 4.00 27.55 8.98
CA ASP A 247 3.68 28.53 10.04
C ASP A 247 2.27 29.15 9.89
N TYR A 248 1.54 28.80 8.83
CA TYR A 248 0.25 29.41 8.49
C TYR A 248 -0.89 28.40 8.55
N ASP A 249 -2.05 28.90 8.97
CA ASP A 249 -3.33 28.22 8.84
C ASP A 249 -4.40 29.24 8.42
N ILE A 250 -5.61 28.76 8.15
CA ILE A 250 -6.69 29.60 7.64
C ILE A 250 -7.12 30.70 8.63
N PHE A 251 -6.83 30.52 9.92
CA PHE A 251 -7.13 31.49 10.98
C PHE A 251 -5.95 32.44 11.22
N SER A 252 -4.81 32.21 10.57
CA SER A 252 -3.66 33.10 10.58
C SER A 252 -3.61 34.03 9.36
N ILE A 253 -4.61 34.03 8.49
CA ILE A 253 -4.71 34.93 7.34
C ILE A 253 -6.08 35.63 7.31
N ASP A 254 -6.09 36.89 6.87
CA ASP A 254 -7.30 37.72 6.74
C ASP A 254 -7.80 37.80 5.29
N TRP A 255 -6.93 37.49 4.32
CA TRP A 255 -7.26 37.54 2.90
C TRP A 255 -6.39 36.59 2.08
N LEU A 256 -6.94 36.19 0.93
CA LEU A 256 -6.28 35.45 -0.14
C LEU A 256 -6.35 36.29 -1.43
N SER A 257 -5.22 36.52 -2.09
CA SER A 257 -5.05 37.42 -3.23
C SER A 257 -4.34 36.73 -4.40
N VAL A 258 -4.61 37.23 -5.61
CA VAL A 258 -3.71 37.06 -6.75
C VAL A 258 -2.92 38.37 -6.91
N TYR A 259 -1.62 38.30 -6.65
CA TYR A 259 -0.76 39.47 -6.53
C TYR A 259 0.37 39.46 -7.57
N ILE A 260 0.57 40.60 -8.23
CA ILE A 260 1.72 40.83 -9.11
C ILE A 260 2.85 41.46 -8.28
N PHE A 261 3.92 40.69 -8.03
CA PHE A 261 5.04 41.15 -7.22
C PHE A 261 5.90 42.20 -7.92
N ARG A 262 6.18 42.02 -9.22
CA ARG A 262 7.00 42.95 -10.01
C ARG A 262 6.51 44.40 -9.96
N PHE A 263 5.21 44.62 -9.82
CA PHE A 263 4.61 45.96 -9.81
C PHE A 263 3.89 46.31 -8.50
N SER A 264 3.94 45.42 -7.50
CA SER A 264 3.22 45.57 -6.24
C SER A 264 1.73 45.87 -6.41
N VAL A 265 1.04 45.06 -7.22
CA VAL A 265 -0.38 45.23 -7.52
C VAL A 265 -1.17 44.01 -7.08
N ASP A 266 -2.17 44.24 -6.22
CA ASP A 266 -3.24 43.30 -5.95
C ASP A 266 -4.25 43.30 -7.11
N LEU A 267 -4.40 42.17 -7.80
CA LEU A 267 -5.33 42.06 -8.93
C LEU A 267 -6.76 41.76 -8.48
N ALA A 268 -6.89 40.96 -7.44
CA ALA A 268 -8.12 40.66 -6.73
C ALA A 268 -7.76 39.94 -5.43
N HIS A 269 -8.52 40.21 -4.38
CA HIS A 269 -8.45 39.48 -3.12
C HIS A 269 -9.83 39.07 -2.65
N VAL A 270 -9.86 38.04 -1.82
CA VAL A 270 -11.03 37.52 -1.15
C VAL A 270 -10.74 37.52 0.36
N PRO A 271 -11.60 38.13 1.20
CA PRO A 271 -11.40 38.10 2.64
C PRO A 271 -11.68 36.70 3.21
N ILE A 272 -10.83 36.25 4.13
CA ILE A 272 -11.02 35.02 4.90
C ILE A 272 -11.78 35.38 6.18
N THR A 273 -13.11 35.30 6.12
CA THR A 273 -13.98 35.73 7.21
C THR A 273 -15.13 34.74 7.41
N ASN A 274 -15.77 34.77 8.58
CA ASN A 274 -16.90 33.92 8.93
C ASN A 274 -16.62 32.40 8.82
N ILE A 275 -15.37 32.00 9.06
CA ILE A 275 -14.97 30.60 9.06
C ILE A 275 -15.31 29.97 10.41
N SER A 276 -16.02 28.84 10.36
CA SER A 276 -16.30 28.00 11.52
C SER A 276 -14.98 27.55 12.14
N GLN A 277 -14.86 27.61 13.47
CA GLN A 277 -13.71 27.06 14.18
C GLN A 277 -13.55 25.55 14.00
N LYS A 278 -14.59 24.86 13.48
CA LYS A 278 -14.66 23.41 13.33
C LYS A 278 -14.45 22.94 11.87
N VAL A 279 -13.47 23.52 11.19
CA VAL A 279 -12.97 23.01 9.91
C VAL A 279 -12.09 21.76 10.13
N PRO A 280 -11.96 20.85 9.15
CA PRO A 280 -11.10 19.69 9.27
C PRO A 280 -9.65 20.07 9.63
N PRO A 281 -8.95 19.25 10.44
CA PRO A 281 -7.52 19.44 10.65
C PRO A 281 -6.77 19.18 9.34
N TYR A 282 -5.59 19.79 9.20
CA TYR A 282 -4.69 19.43 8.12
C TYR A 282 -4.08 18.04 8.40
N VAL A 283 -4.14 17.17 7.41
CA VAL A 283 -3.58 15.82 7.47
C VAL A 283 -2.41 15.77 6.49
N PRO A 284 -1.17 15.53 6.97
CA PRO A 284 -0.02 15.39 6.09
C PRO A 284 -0.24 14.33 4.99
N PRO A 285 0.42 14.43 3.83
CA PRO A 285 0.37 13.39 2.81
C PRO A 285 0.69 12.02 3.40
N GLN A 286 -0.15 11.03 3.09
CA GLN A 286 0.02 9.66 3.55
C GLN A 286 0.71 8.86 2.46
N LYS A 287 1.74 8.11 2.84
CA LYS A 287 2.53 7.34 1.89
C LYS A 287 1.87 6.00 1.62
N SER A 288 1.74 5.67 0.35
CA SER A 288 1.32 4.35 -0.07
C SER A 288 2.49 3.37 0.00
N TYR A 289 2.19 2.07 0.08
CA TYR A 289 3.22 1.04 0.07
C TYR A 289 4.17 1.16 -1.13
N GLY A 290 5.47 1.32 -0.84
CA GLY A 290 6.53 1.42 -1.85
C GLY A 290 6.68 2.80 -2.51
N GLU A 291 6.00 3.84 -2.03
CA GLU A 291 6.10 5.19 -2.60
C GLU A 291 7.51 5.80 -2.48
N ASP A 292 8.23 5.52 -1.39
CA ASP A 292 9.62 5.97 -1.16
C ASP A 292 10.68 5.07 -1.81
N PHE A 293 10.29 4.12 -2.66
CA PHE A 293 11.26 3.22 -3.26
C PHE A 293 12.14 3.97 -4.28
N ASP A 294 13.37 4.30 -3.88
CA ASP A 294 14.38 4.98 -4.71
C ASP A 294 15.03 4.08 -5.78
N GLY A 295 14.66 2.80 -5.86
CA GLY A 295 15.24 1.86 -6.83
C GLY A 295 14.48 1.82 -8.16
N GLU A 296 15.15 1.33 -9.21
CA GLU A 296 14.50 1.09 -10.50
C GLU A 296 13.64 -0.18 -10.43
N PRO A 297 12.31 -0.11 -10.70
CA PRO A 297 11.47 -1.29 -10.75
C PRO A 297 11.81 -2.17 -11.95
N TRP A 298 11.57 -3.48 -11.87
CA TRP A 298 11.69 -4.34 -13.04
C TRP A 298 10.60 -4.00 -14.07
N ASN A 299 10.94 -4.16 -15.35
CA ASN A 299 9.94 -4.09 -16.41
C ASN A 299 8.83 -5.13 -16.18
N ILE A 300 7.58 -4.70 -16.35
CA ILE A 300 6.41 -5.56 -16.26
C ILE A 300 6.41 -6.48 -17.47
N ASN A 301 6.43 -7.80 -17.23
CA ASN A 301 6.32 -8.76 -18.32
C ASN A 301 4.87 -8.88 -18.79
N ALA A 302 4.68 -9.14 -20.08
CA ALA A 302 3.37 -9.41 -20.66
C ALA A 302 3.36 -10.79 -21.34
N LEU A 303 2.28 -11.54 -21.14
CA LEU A 303 1.99 -12.78 -21.85
C LEU A 303 0.79 -12.58 -22.77
N LEU A 304 1.02 -12.66 -24.08
CA LEU A 304 -0.02 -12.46 -25.08
C LEU A 304 -0.72 -13.79 -25.44
N GLY A 305 -2.04 -13.77 -25.43
CA GLY A 305 -2.90 -14.87 -25.88
C GLY A 305 -2.95 -14.96 -27.40
N THR A 306 -1.92 -15.59 -27.97
CA THR A 306 -1.76 -15.79 -29.43
C THR A 306 -2.31 -17.15 -29.87
N PRO A 307 -2.49 -17.41 -31.18
CA PRO A 307 -2.88 -18.74 -31.67
C PRO A 307 -1.93 -19.87 -31.23
N SER A 308 -0.66 -19.55 -30.95
CA SER A 308 0.33 -20.49 -30.41
C SER A 308 0.34 -20.58 -28.88
N ARG A 309 -0.26 -19.62 -28.16
CA ARG A 309 -0.37 -19.62 -26.70
C ARG A 309 -1.83 -19.48 -26.27
N THR A 310 -2.49 -20.62 -26.15
CA THR A 310 -3.83 -20.73 -25.56
C THR A 310 -3.82 -21.25 -24.12
N ASN A 311 -2.69 -21.78 -23.65
CA ASN A 311 -2.54 -22.30 -22.28
C ASN A 311 -1.79 -21.31 -21.38
N PHE A 312 -2.32 -21.08 -20.18
CA PHE A 312 -1.71 -20.27 -19.13
C PHE A 312 -1.64 -21.07 -17.83
N THR A 313 -0.43 -21.33 -17.34
CA THR A 313 -0.17 -22.13 -16.14
C THR A 313 0.16 -21.23 -14.95
N PHE A 314 -0.62 -21.33 -13.89
CA PHE A 314 -0.52 -20.52 -12.68
C PHE A 314 0.18 -21.30 -11.57
N GLN A 315 1.27 -20.73 -11.05
CA GLN A 315 2.13 -21.31 -10.02
C GLN A 315 2.47 -20.24 -8.98
N LEU A 316 2.87 -20.65 -7.77
CA LEU A 316 3.29 -19.71 -6.74
C LEU A 316 4.77 -19.37 -6.87
N GLY A 317 5.17 -18.15 -6.54
CA GLY A 317 6.57 -17.75 -6.48
C GLY A 317 6.82 -16.53 -5.60
N PRO A 318 8.09 -16.20 -5.32
CA PRO A 318 8.44 -15.06 -4.47
C PRO A 318 8.00 -13.75 -5.12
N SER A 319 7.62 -12.76 -4.32
CA SER A 319 7.10 -11.49 -4.87
C SER A 319 8.12 -10.65 -5.64
N GLY A 320 9.42 -10.89 -5.44
CA GLY A 320 10.48 -10.02 -5.94
C GLY A 320 10.60 -8.68 -5.19
N GLY A 321 9.87 -8.50 -4.08
CA GLY A 321 9.94 -7.30 -3.25
C GLY A 321 9.55 -6.03 -4.01
N MET A 322 10.29 -4.94 -3.75
CA MET A 322 9.98 -3.60 -4.29
C MET A 322 10.20 -3.51 -5.80
N LYS A 323 11.20 -4.22 -6.34
CA LYS A 323 11.45 -4.23 -7.79
C LYS A 323 10.41 -5.06 -8.57
N GLY A 324 9.81 -6.06 -7.93
CA GLY A 324 8.86 -6.99 -8.56
C GLY A 324 7.39 -6.62 -8.34
N TYR A 325 6.67 -7.44 -7.59
CA TYR A 325 5.22 -7.35 -7.46
C TYR A 325 4.75 -6.00 -6.88
N ALA A 326 5.49 -5.45 -5.92
CA ALA A 326 5.09 -4.23 -5.24
C ALA A 326 5.07 -3.01 -6.18
N SER A 327 6.09 -2.84 -7.03
CA SER A 327 6.09 -1.80 -8.07
C SER A 327 5.06 -2.06 -9.16
N MET A 328 4.85 -3.33 -9.53
CA MET A 328 3.86 -3.73 -10.55
C MET A 328 2.42 -3.39 -10.12
N THR A 329 2.10 -3.50 -8.83
CA THR A 329 0.71 -3.39 -8.33
C THR A 329 0.45 -2.20 -7.42
N HIS A 330 1.51 -1.54 -6.93
CA HIS A 330 1.48 -0.53 -5.86
C HIS A 330 0.75 -1.06 -4.62
N SER A 331 1.06 -2.30 -4.25
CA SER A 331 0.39 -2.99 -3.15
C SER A 331 1.36 -3.93 -2.47
N LYS A 332 1.17 -4.11 -1.17
CA LYS A 332 1.98 -5.02 -0.39
C LYS A 332 1.75 -6.47 -0.82
N PRO A 333 2.77 -7.18 -1.32
CA PRO A 333 2.60 -8.55 -1.76
C PRO A 333 2.32 -9.49 -0.58
N SER A 334 1.59 -10.57 -0.84
CA SER A 334 1.65 -11.73 0.05
C SER A 334 3.04 -12.39 -0.01
N LYS A 335 3.31 -13.36 0.87
CA LYS A 335 4.59 -14.08 0.93
C LYS A 335 5.00 -14.62 -0.43
N ASN A 336 4.05 -15.24 -1.13
CA ASN A 336 4.16 -15.64 -2.52
C ASN A 336 3.06 -14.98 -3.33
N VAL A 337 3.28 -14.88 -4.64
CA VAL A 337 2.35 -14.32 -5.62
C VAL A 337 2.19 -15.27 -6.79
N TRP A 338 1.18 -15.04 -7.62
CA TRP A 338 0.95 -15.81 -8.84
C TRP A 338 1.99 -15.46 -9.90
N TYR A 339 2.70 -16.49 -10.35
CA TYR A 339 3.40 -16.50 -11.61
C TYR A 339 2.53 -17.17 -12.66
N VAL A 340 2.56 -16.64 -13.88
CA VAL A 340 1.88 -17.19 -15.05
C VAL A 340 2.94 -17.65 -16.03
N ASN A 341 2.90 -18.90 -16.45
CA ASN A 341 3.96 -19.58 -17.21
C ASN A 341 5.35 -19.41 -16.55
N GLY A 342 5.38 -19.33 -15.22
CA GLY A 342 6.59 -19.11 -14.43
C GLY A 342 7.06 -17.65 -14.33
N TYR A 343 6.32 -16.69 -14.88
CA TYR A 343 6.68 -15.27 -14.84
C TYR A 343 5.73 -14.42 -14.01
N LEU A 344 6.28 -13.42 -13.33
CA LEU A 344 5.50 -12.29 -12.82
C LEU A 344 5.10 -11.42 -14.01
N ALA A 345 3.84 -11.52 -14.44
CA ALA A 345 3.37 -10.94 -15.71
C ALA A 345 1.91 -10.49 -15.66
N GLU A 346 1.57 -9.54 -16.53
CA GLU A 346 0.19 -9.23 -16.94
C GLU A 346 -0.19 -10.10 -18.16
N ILE A 347 -1.47 -10.39 -18.35
CA ILE A 347 -1.97 -11.22 -19.48
C ILE A 347 -2.78 -10.36 -20.44
N TYR A 348 -2.68 -10.60 -21.75
CA TYR A 348 -3.55 -10.01 -22.76
C TYR A 348 -4.33 -11.11 -23.49
N LEU A 349 -5.66 -11.03 -23.47
CA LEU A 349 -6.54 -12.02 -24.10
C LEU A 349 -7.45 -11.35 -25.13
N LYS A 350 -7.62 -12.00 -26.28
CA LYS A 350 -8.50 -11.56 -27.35
C LYS A 350 -9.94 -12.02 -27.10
N ARG A 351 -10.92 -11.12 -27.28
CA ARG A 351 -12.35 -11.47 -27.24
C ARG A 351 -12.70 -12.48 -28.33
N GLY A 352 -13.51 -13.48 -27.97
CA GLY A 352 -13.96 -14.55 -28.86
C GLY A 352 -13.01 -15.75 -28.93
N GLU A 353 -11.80 -15.64 -28.42
CA GLU A 353 -10.84 -16.75 -28.36
C GLU A 353 -10.95 -17.52 -27.02
N THR A 354 -10.74 -18.83 -27.07
CA THR A 354 -10.81 -19.70 -25.89
C THR A 354 -9.41 -20.01 -25.36
N TYR A 355 -9.21 -19.73 -24.07
CA TYR A 355 -7.98 -19.95 -23.35
C TYR A 355 -8.17 -20.99 -22.25
N ASN A 356 -7.12 -21.77 -21.97
CA ASN A 356 -7.11 -22.80 -20.94
C ASN A 356 -6.21 -22.36 -19.78
N PHE A 357 -6.80 -22.19 -18.61
CA PHE A 357 -6.13 -21.79 -17.38
C PHE A 357 -5.83 -23.06 -16.59
N ILE A 358 -4.56 -23.33 -16.33
CA ILE A 358 -4.06 -24.51 -15.60
C ILE A 358 -3.51 -24.02 -14.27
N ILE A 359 -3.99 -24.55 -13.15
CA ILE A 359 -3.72 -24.01 -11.82
C ILE A 359 -3.02 -25.03 -10.94
N GLU A 360 -1.95 -24.55 -10.31
CA GLU A 360 -1.06 -25.30 -9.41
C GLU A 360 -0.79 -24.50 -8.12
N GLY A 361 -1.86 -24.07 -7.46
CA GLY A 361 -1.84 -23.22 -6.26
C GLY A 361 -1.87 -23.94 -4.92
N GLY A 362 -2.04 -25.26 -4.89
CA GLY A 362 -2.07 -26.08 -3.68
C GLY A 362 -3.48 -26.36 -3.15
N ASN A 363 -3.85 -27.64 -3.08
CA ASN A 363 -5.15 -28.13 -2.56
C ASN A 363 -5.01 -29.10 -1.38
N GLU A 364 -3.78 -29.41 -0.99
CA GLU A 364 -3.43 -30.48 -0.08
C GLU A 364 -3.47 -30.06 1.40
N ASP A 365 -3.20 -28.78 1.69
CA ASP A 365 -3.24 -28.20 3.04
C ASP A 365 -4.08 -26.93 3.04
N LYS A 366 -5.20 -26.94 3.77
CA LYS A 366 -6.11 -25.79 3.92
C LYS A 366 -5.55 -24.70 4.84
N ASN A 367 -4.33 -24.84 5.35
CA ASN A 367 -3.64 -23.73 6.01
C ASN A 367 -3.58 -22.52 5.07
N LEU A 368 -4.03 -21.37 5.58
CA LEU A 368 -4.34 -20.15 4.82
C LEU A 368 -3.24 -19.65 3.87
N GLY A 369 -1.98 -20.06 4.04
CA GLY A 369 -0.87 -19.64 3.17
C GLY A 369 -0.64 -20.51 1.91
N TYR A 370 -1.01 -21.79 1.94
CA TYR A 370 -0.68 -22.75 0.86
C TYR A 370 -1.88 -23.17 0.02
N TYR A 371 -3.10 -22.86 0.46
CA TYR A 371 -4.31 -23.03 -0.35
C TYR A 371 -4.60 -21.76 -1.14
N ASN A 372 -4.33 -21.77 -2.44
CA ASN A 372 -4.56 -20.63 -3.32
C ASN A 372 -5.35 -21.05 -4.56
N ALA A 373 -6.68 -20.97 -4.47
CA ALA A 373 -7.53 -21.16 -5.63
C ALA A 373 -7.52 -19.91 -6.52
N LEU A 374 -7.55 -20.08 -7.85
CA LEU A 374 -7.57 -18.97 -8.79
C LEU A 374 -9.01 -18.55 -9.12
N TYR A 375 -9.25 -17.26 -9.17
CA TYR A 375 -10.49 -16.71 -9.72
C TYR A 375 -10.22 -15.44 -10.52
N LEU A 376 -11.12 -15.14 -11.46
CA LEU A 376 -11.11 -13.93 -12.28
C LEU A 376 -12.26 -13.02 -11.85
N SER A 377 -11.98 -11.75 -11.61
CA SER A 377 -13.00 -10.73 -11.29
C SER A 377 -12.51 -9.32 -11.62
N GLU A 378 -13.35 -8.32 -11.36
CA GLU A 378 -12.95 -6.91 -11.39
C GLU A 378 -12.28 -6.43 -10.08
N ASP A 379 -12.17 -7.30 -9.07
CA ASP A 379 -11.48 -6.99 -7.82
C ASP A 379 -9.95 -7.08 -8.01
N LYS A 380 -9.30 -5.93 -7.87
CA LYS A 380 -7.84 -5.77 -7.96
C LYS A 380 -7.10 -6.63 -6.93
N TYR A 381 -7.64 -6.81 -5.74
CA TYR A 381 -6.85 -7.25 -4.60
C TYR A 381 -6.95 -8.75 -4.30
N GLY A 382 -8.02 -9.43 -4.71
CA GLY A 382 -8.17 -10.85 -4.44
C GLY A 382 -8.70 -11.14 -3.05
N GLY A 383 -8.46 -12.34 -2.53
CA GLY A 383 -8.86 -12.73 -1.18
C GLY A 383 -10.38 -12.74 -0.98
N TYR A 384 -11.17 -13.14 -1.98
CA TYR A 384 -12.63 -13.20 -1.91
C TYR A 384 -13.15 -13.87 -0.63
N GLU A 385 -12.50 -14.92 -0.13
CA GLU A 385 -12.88 -15.59 1.10
C GLU A 385 -12.81 -14.69 2.34
N ARG A 386 -11.85 -13.76 2.37
CA ARG A 386 -11.58 -12.79 3.45
C ARG A 386 -12.41 -11.51 3.34
N LEU A 387 -13.33 -11.43 2.38
CA LEU A 387 -14.28 -10.33 2.24
C LEU A 387 -15.46 -10.49 3.22
N SER A 388 -15.94 -9.36 3.75
CA SER A 388 -17.21 -9.28 4.49
C SER A 388 -18.39 -9.73 3.63
N ASN A 389 -19.54 -10.01 4.26
CA ASN A 389 -20.75 -10.39 3.54
C ASN A 389 -21.17 -9.32 2.52
N ASN A 390 -21.08 -8.05 2.90
CA ASN A 390 -21.40 -6.92 2.04
C ASN A 390 -20.41 -6.76 0.88
N GLU A 391 -19.12 -7.00 1.11
CA GLU A 391 -18.11 -6.99 0.03
C GLU A 391 -18.35 -8.13 -0.97
N LYS A 392 -18.58 -9.35 -0.49
CA LYS A 392 -18.88 -10.52 -1.33
C LYS A 392 -20.08 -10.29 -2.25
N GLN A 393 -21.17 -9.70 -1.74
CA GLN A 393 -22.35 -9.38 -2.55
C GLN A 393 -22.07 -8.40 -3.70
N ASN A 394 -21.03 -7.58 -3.58
CA ASN A 394 -20.66 -6.58 -4.58
C ASN A 394 -19.51 -7.04 -5.50
N THR A 395 -18.94 -8.22 -5.28
CA THR A 395 -17.84 -8.76 -6.08
C THR A 395 -18.35 -9.86 -7.01
N ILE A 396 -18.23 -9.63 -8.31
CA ILE A 396 -18.67 -10.58 -9.34
C ILE A 396 -17.48 -11.45 -9.76
N ILE A 397 -17.59 -12.76 -9.53
CA ILE A 397 -16.63 -13.74 -10.04
C ILE A 397 -16.99 -14.06 -11.50
N VAL A 398 -16.09 -13.73 -12.43
CA VAL A 398 -16.24 -13.95 -13.87
C VAL A 398 -15.89 -15.38 -14.27
N ALA A 399 -14.84 -15.95 -13.68
CA ALA A 399 -14.42 -17.33 -13.92
C ALA A 399 -13.58 -17.86 -12.74
N GLY A 400 -13.34 -19.17 -12.73
CA GLY A 400 -12.59 -19.85 -11.66
C GLY A 400 -13.40 -19.96 -10.36
N GLY A 401 -12.75 -19.79 -9.21
CA GLY A 401 -13.41 -19.76 -7.89
C GLY A 401 -12.79 -20.70 -6.87
N GLU A 402 -13.48 -20.86 -5.72
CA GLU A 402 -12.99 -21.54 -4.51
C GLU A 402 -12.30 -22.90 -4.75
N LYS A 403 -12.75 -23.68 -5.74
CA LYS A 403 -12.26 -25.04 -5.99
C LYS A 403 -11.08 -25.12 -6.98
N MET A 404 -10.67 -24.00 -7.57
CA MET A 404 -9.68 -23.95 -8.65
C MET A 404 -8.25 -23.78 -8.12
N ALA A 405 -7.80 -24.69 -7.24
CA ALA A 405 -6.44 -24.63 -6.69
C ALA A 405 -5.47 -25.64 -7.33
N GLY A 406 -5.87 -26.90 -7.53
CA GLY A 406 -4.98 -27.93 -8.08
C GLY A 406 -3.79 -28.25 -7.16
N ARG A 407 -2.83 -29.04 -7.65
CA ARG A 407 -1.60 -29.41 -6.91
C ARG A 407 -0.77 -28.20 -6.51
N LEU A 408 0.06 -28.31 -5.47
CA LEU A 408 1.01 -27.24 -5.15
C LEU A 408 2.23 -27.27 -6.08
N CYS A 409 2.51 -26.15 -6.76
CA CYS A 409 3.80 -25.87 -7.40
C CYS A 409 4.30 -24.48 -7.00
N GLU A 410 5.55 -24.42 -6.51
CA GLU A 410 6.15 -23.21 -5.97
C GLU A 410 7.57 -23.01 -6.53
N TRP A 411 7.84 -21.82 -7.06
CA TRP A 411 9.18 -21.34 -7.33
C TRP A 411 9.82 -20.91 -6.02
N THR A 412 10.99 -21.47 -5.71
CA THR A 412 11.66 -21.26 -4.42
C THR A 412 13.09 -20.81 -4.64
N GLN A 413 13.59 -20.00 -3.71
CA GLN A 413 14.97 -19.53 -3.68
C GLN A 413 15.80 -20.42 -2.75
N ASP A 414 16.90 -20.98 -3.25
CA ASP A 414 17.79 -21.81 -2.43
C ASP A 414 18.57 -20.98 -1.39
N ASN A 415 19.17 -19.88 -1.83
CA ASN A 415 19.97 -19.01 -0.97
C ASN A 415 19.11 -17.93 -0.32
N LYS A 416 18.65 -18.14 0.91
CA LYS A 416 17.80 -17.18 1.63
C LYS A 416 18.40 -15.78 1.84
N ASN A 417 19.72 -15.63 1.71
CA ASN A 417 20.41 -14.35 1.88
C ASN A 417 20.52 -13.54 0.57
N ASP A 418 20.18 -14.14 -0.56
CA ASP A 418 20.18 -13.41 -1.83
C ASP A 418 18.94 -12.52 -1.93
N SER A 419 19.14 -11.28 -2.36
CA SER A 419 18.07 -10.30 -2.43
C SER A 419 17.59 -10.15 -3.87
N PRO A 420 16.28 -10.11 -4.14
CA PRO A 420 15.75 -9.70 -5.44
C PRO A 420 16.35 -8.39 -5.95
N ASN A 421 16.76 -7.49 -5.05
CA ASN A 421 17.34 -6.20 -5.42
C ASN A 421 18.71 -6.32 -6.14
N ASN A 422 19.38 -7.47 -6.05
CA ASN A 422 20.66 -7.74 -6.71
C ASN A 422 20.53 -7.98 -8.23
N TYR A 423 19.31 -8.01 -8.76
CA TYR A 423 19.02 -8.39 -10.15
C TYR A 423 18.38 -7.25 -10.92
N ASP A 424 18.76 -7.08 -12.18
CA ASP A 424 18.29 -5.98 -13.04
C ASP A 424 16.91 -6.27 -13.66
N SER A 425 16.52 -7.54 -13.74
CA SER A 425 15.22 -7.96 -14.27
C SER A 425 14.66 -9.17 -13.53
N PHE A 426 13.33 -9.30 -13.55
CA PHE A 426 12.66 -10.50 -13.10
C PHE A 426 13.21 -11.77 -13.77
N THR A 427 13.49 -11.72 -15.08
CA THR A 427 14.05 -12.86 -15.82
C THR A 427 15.42 -13.28 -15.29
N SER A 428 16.30 -12.35 -14.94
CA SER A 428 17.59 -12.66 -14.32
C SER A 428 17.44 -13.24 -12.91
N TYR A 429 16.47 -12.76 -12.14
CA TYR A 429 16.15 -13.30 -10.81
C TYR A 429 15.54 -14.71 -10.91
N LYS A 430 14.57 -14.93 -11.80
CA LYS A 430 13.92 -16.23 -12.02
C LYS A 430 14.92 -17.35 -12.30
N LYS A 431 16.04 -17.07 -12.98
CA LYS A 431 17.10 -18.05 -13.26
C LYS A 431 17.74 -18.65 -12.00
N THR A 432 17.63 -17.98 -10.85
CA THR A 432 18.15 -18.48 -9.56
C THR A 432 17.11 -19.27 -8.78
N LEU A 433 15.85 -19.22 -9.20
CA LEU A 433 14.74 -19.94 -8.58
C LEU A 433 14.65 -21.38 -9.08
N LYS A 434 14.14 -22.25 -8.22
CA LYS A 434 13.83 -23.65 -8.54
C LYS A 434 12.37 -23.94 -8.31
N LEU A 435 11.74 -24.53 -9.32
CA LEU A 435 10.36 -25.00 -9.21
C LEU A 435 10.31 -26.34 -8.49
N SER A 436 9.51 -26.39 -7.43
CA SER A 436 9.18 -27.58 -6.65
C SER A 436 7.68 -27.83 -6.74
N CYS A 437 7.29 -29.06 -7.07
CA CYS A 437 5.88 -29.44 -7.23
C CYS A 437 5.54 -30.67 -6.40
N ASN A 438 4.31 -30.73 -5.88
CA ASN A 438 3.77 -31.96 -5.34
C ASN A 438 3.52 -32.97 -6.46
N THR A 439 4.28 -34.07 -6.46
CA THR A 439 4.22 -35.12 -7.48
C THR A 439 3.00 -36.03 -7.35
N ASN A 440 2.32 -36.03 -6.20
CA ASN A 440 1.14 -36.85 -5.95
C ASN A 440 -0.16 -36.15 -6.35
N GLY A 441 -0.13 -34.81 -6.51
CA GLY A 441 -1.27 -34.00 -6.90
C GLY A 441 -1.41 -33.86 -8.42
N LYS A 442 -2.61 -33.49 -8.88
CA LYS A 442 -2.87 -33.12 -10.27
C LYS A 442 -3.19 -31.62 -10.38
N PRO A 443 -2.77 -30.94 -11.46
CA PRO A 443 -3.27 -29.60 -11.72
C PRO A 443 -4.79 -29.65 -11.96
N ILE A 444 -5.46 -28.52 -11.74
CA ILE A 444 -6.85 -28.30 -12.17
C ILE A 444 -6.86 -27.31 -13.32
N SER A 445 -7.84 -27.38 -14.22
CA SER A 445 -7.96 -26.41 -15.30
C SER A 445 -9.40 -26.03 -15.59
N PHE A 446 -9.58 -24.84 -16.17
CA PHE A 446 -10.85 -24.38 -16.70
C PHE A 446 -10.65 -23.57 -17.98
N LEU A 447 -11.64 -23.62 -18.87
CA LEU A 447 -11.67 -22.83 -20.09
C LEU A 447 -12.27 -21.45 -19.82
N PHE A 448 -11.70 -20.42 -20.43
CA PHE A 448 -12.21 -19.06 -20.36
C PHE A 448 -12.26 -18.46 -21.76
N THR A 449 -13.40 -17.86 -22.13
CA THR A 449 -13.62 -17.21 -23.43
C THR A 449 -14.17 -15.81 -23.17
N PRO A 450 -13.32 -14.77 -23.23
CA PRO A 450 -13.79 -13.39 -23.09
C PRO A 450 -14.79 -13.05 -24.19
N THR A 451 -15.91 -12.47 -23.83
CA THR A 451 -17.00 -12.07 -24.74
C THR A 451 -17.04 -10.55 -24.90
N LYS A 452 -17.95 -10.04 -25.73
CA LYS A 452 -18.19 -8.60 -25.87
C LYS A 452 -18.68 -7.95 -24.57
N GLU A 453 -19.32 -8.72 -23.68
CA GLU A 453 -19.76 -8.28 -22.35
C GLU A 453 -18.65 -8.34 -21.31
N THR A 454 -17.52 -9.00 -21.59
CA THR A 454 -16.41 -9.10 -20.63
C THR A 454 -15.72 -7.73 -20.48
N PRO A 455 -15.56 -7.22 -19.24
CA PRO A 455 -14.85 -5.98 -18.96
C PRO A 455 -13.45 -5.97 -19.59
N SER A 456 -12.99 -4.80 -20.03
CA SER A 456 -11.67 -4.65 -20.66
C SER A 456 -10.49 -4.91 -19.74
N ILE A 457 -10.71 -4.88 -18.42
CA ILE A 457 -9.73 -5.25 -17.40
C ILE A 457 -10.38 -6.23 -16.45
N LEU A 458 -9.75 -7.38 -16.26
CA LEU A 458 -10.01 -8.30 -15.17
C LEU A 458 -8.72 -8.47 -14.37
N TYR A 459 -8.84 -9.11 -13.21
CA TYR A 459 -7.72 -9.54 -12.39
C TYR A 459 -7.81 -11.03 -12.17
N PHE A 460 -6.69 -11.73 -12.34
CA PHE A 460 -6.54 -13.07 -11.80
C PHE A 460 -5.98 -12.94 -10.39
N ASN A 461 -6.60 -13.56 -9.40
CA ASN A 461 -6.18 -13.44 -8.01
C ASN A 461 -6.36 -14.75 -7.26
N SER A 462 -5.72 -14.85 -6.08
CA SER A 462 -6.04 -15.91 -5.13
C SER A 462 -7.42 -15.64 -4.52
N TYR A 463 -8.28 -16.65 -4.49
CA TYR A 463 -9.56 -16.62 -3.80
C TYR A 463 -9.37 -16.46 -2.28
N ASN A 464 -8.23 -16.89 -1.75
CA ASN A 464 -7.99 -17.05 -0.32
C ASN A 464 -7.11 -15.95 0.29
N ASN A 465 -6.25 -15.31 -0.52
CA ASN A 465 -5.26 -14.35 -0.07
C ASN A 465 -5.26 -13.08 -0.94
N TYR A 466 -5.02 -11.94 -0.29
CA TYR A 466 -4.88 -10.66 -0.98
C TYR A 466 -3.52 -10.53 -1.67
N ASN A 467 -3.48 -9.65 -2.67
CA ASN A 467 -2.26 -9.15 -3.30
C ASN A 467 -1.33 -10.28 -3.80
N MET A 468 -1.90 -11.21 -4.55
CA MET A 468 -1.15 -12.27 -5.23
C MET A 468 -1.23 -12.18 -6.75
N GLY A 469 -2.20 -11.44 -7.28
CA GLY A 469 -2.58 -11.46 -8.68
C GLY A 469 -2.03 -10.33 -9.54
N SER A 470 -2.44 -10.32 -10.80
CA SER A 470 -2.17 -9.21 -11.72
C SER A 470 -3.32 -9.04 -12.72
N LYS A 471 -3.16 -8.09 -13.64
CA LYS A 471 -4.19 -7.74 -14.63
C LYS A 471 -4.26 -8.75 -15.76
N ILE A 472 -5.47 -8.90 -16.28
CA ILE A 472 -5.79 -9.43 -17.59
C ILE A 472 -6.42 -8.31 -18.40
N TYR A 473 -5.79 -7.91 -19.49
CA TYR A 473 -6.39 -7.00 -20.46
C TYR A 473 -7.20 -7.81 -21.47
N ILE A 474 -8.47 -7.46 -21.59
CA ILE A 474 -9.40 -8.05 -22.55
C ILE A 474 -9.56 -7.09 -23.72
N VAL A 475 -9.05 -7.52 -24.87
CA VAL A 475 -8.90 -6.70 -26.08
C VAL A 475 -9.60 -7.33 -27.27
N ASP A 476 -9.94 -6.52 -28.27
CA ASP A 476 -10.53 -7.03 -29.52
C ASP A 476 -9.46 -7.52 -30.49
N GLU A 477 -8.27 -6.91 -30.44
CA GLU A 477 -7.06 -7.34 -31.15
C GLU A 477 -5.86 -7.19 -30.21
N ILE A 478 -4.92 -8.14 -30.28
CA ILE A 478 -3.70 -8.10 -29.46
C ILE A 478 -2.84 -6.91 -29.94
N PRO A 479 -2.47 -5.95 -29.06
CA PRO A 479 -1.66 -4.80 -29.48
C PRO A 479 -0.27 -5.22 -29.96
N THR A 480 0.16 -4.69 -31.11
CA THR A 480 1.50 -4.98 -31.67
C THR A 480 2.64 -4.27 -30.95
N THR A 481 2.34 -3.30 -30.08
CA THR A 481 3.31 -2.50 -29.34
C THR A 481 3.75 -3.14 -28.02
N ILE A 482 3.05 -4.20 -27.56
CA ILE A 482 3.38 -4.91 -26.34
C ILE A 482 4.33 -6.05 -26.70
N GLU A 483 5.51 -6.05 -26.09
CA GLU A 483 6.48 -7.13 -26.25
C GLU A 483 5.98 -8.39 -25.52
N ASP A 484 5.89 -9.50 -26.27
CA ASP A 484 5.52 -10.79 -25.73
C ASP A 484 6.75 -11.49 -25.16
N ILE A 485 6.69 -11.97 -23.92
CA ILE A 485 7.82 -12.70 -23.36
C ILE A 485 7.98 -14.05 -24.06
N HIS A 486 9.19 -14.31 -24.56
CA HIS A 486 9.57 -15.63 -25.05
C HIS A 486 9.81 -16.55 -23.85
N GLU A 487 8.90 -17.50 -23.65
CA GLU A 487 9.02 -18.50 -22.59
C GLU A 487 10.16 -19.47 -22.87
N GLU A 488 11.00 -19.72 -21.86
CA GLU A 488 11.76 -20.98 -21.81
C GLU A 488 10.77 -22.09 -21.40
N PRO A 489 10.54 -23.13 -22.23
CA PRO A 489 9.54 -24.16 -21.94
C PRO A 489 9.82 -24.86 -20.60
N TYR A 490 8.88 -24.77 -19.65
CA TYR A 490 8.88 -25.63 -18.46
C TYR A 490 8.14 -26.93 -18.79
N HIS A 491 8.91 -27.98 -19.08
CA HIS A 491 8.36 -29.32 -19.26
C HIS A 491 8.30 -30.05 -17.91
N HIS A 492 7.11 -30.18 -17.32
CA HIS A 492 6.92 -30.92 -16.06
C HIS A 492 7.46 -32.35 -16.15
N ASP A 493 7.23 -33.03 -17.28
CA ASP A 493 7.75 -34.39 -17.50
C ASP A 493 9.28 -34.42 -17.59
N ALA A 494 9.89 -33.45 -18.28
CA ALA A 494 11.35 -33.34 -18.34
C ALA A 494 11.95 -32.99 -16.95
N TRP A 495 11.23 -32.20 -16.14
CA TRP A 495 11.59 -31.93 -14.75
C TRP A 495 11.49 -33.20 -13.89
N LEU A 496 10.40 -33.98 -14.03
CA LEU A 496 10.24 -35.27 -13.34
C LEU A 496 11.37 -36.23 -13.73
N GLU A 497 11.73 -36.31 -15.00
CA GLU A 497 12.87 -37.08 -15.49
C GLU A 497 14.17 -36.62 -14.82
N GLN A 498 14.49 -35.32 -14.82
CA GLN A 498 15.68 -34.78 -14.13
C GLN A 498 15.71 -35.10 -12.62
N GLN A 499 14.56 -35.03 -11.95
CA GLN A 499 14.46 -35.38 -10.52
C GLN A 499 14.64 -36.88 -10.30
N SER A 500 14.09 -37.73 -11.17
CA SER A 500 14.26 -39.18 -11.11
C SER A 500 15.73 -39.58 -11.30
N VAL A 501 16.46 -38.92 -12.20
CA VAL A 501 17.90 -39.12 -12.44
C VAL A 501 18.73 -38.72 -11.22
N ARG A 502 18.38 -37.63 -10.52
CA ARG A 502 19.08 -37.20 -9.28
C ARG A 502 18.81 -38.10 -8.08
N LYS A 503 17.60 -38.66 -7.97
CA LYS A 503 17.23 -39.60 -6.89
C LYS A 503 17.77 -41.01 -7.11
N SER A 504 18.18 -41.38 -8.33
CA SER A 504 18.87 -42.64 -8.56
C SER A 504 20.19 -42.65 -7.77
N PRO A 505 20.39 -43.55 -6.80
CA PRO A 505 21.66 -43.65 -6.12
C PRO A 505 22.74 -43.91 -7.18
N ARG A 506 23.77 -43.05 -7.22
CA ARG A 506 25.02 -43.41 -7.88
C ARG A 506 25.46 -44.71 -7.23
N LYS A 507 25.32 -45.82 -7.94
CA LYS A 507 26.06 -47.05 -7.64
C LYS A 507 27.53 -46.70 -7.76
N THR A 508 28.12 -46.22 -6.67
CA THR A 508 29.55 -46.30 -6.50
C THR A 508 29.87 -47.77 -6.47
N ASN A 509 30.40 -48.28 -7.57
CA ASN A 509 31.07 -49.56 -7.62
C ASN A 509 32.32 -49.49 -6.72
N SER A 510 32.12 -49.49 -5.41
CA SER A 510 33.12 -49.96 -4.48
C SER A 510 32.84 -51.44 -4.29
N SER A 511 33.61 -52.26 -5.00
CA SER A 511 33.76 -53.69 -4.74
C SER A 511 33.88 -53.98 -3.24
N PRO A 512 33.34 -55.11 -2.76
CA PRO A 512 33.15 -55.35 -1.34
C PRO A 512 34.50 -55.59 -0.68
N PHE A 513 34.85 -54.75 0.28
CA PHE A 513 35.86 -55.08 1.27
C PHE A 513 35.31 -56.22 2.13
N LEU A 514 35.81 -57.42 1.85
CA LEU A 514 35.64 -58.60 2.67
C LEU A 514 36.08 -58.29 4.10
N SER A 515 35.14 -58.51 5.02
CA SER A 515 35.40 -58.72 6.44
C SER A 515 36.38 -59.89 6.61
N PHE A 516 37.49 -59.69 7.31
CA PHE A 516 38.19 -60.67 8.16
C PHE A 516 39.34 -59.87 8.83
N SER A 517 39.20 -59.36 10.05
CA SER A 517 39.65 -60.03 11.28
C SER A 517 40.82 -61.01 11.07
N TYR A 518 41.92 -60.77 11.79
CA TYR A 518 43.18 -61.53 11.92
C TYR A 518 44.44 -60.96 11.25
N ILE A 519 44.95 -59.81 11.74
CA ILE A 519 46.40 -59.60 11.94
C ILE A 519 46.60 -58.80 13.25
N ILE A 520 46.17 -59.38 14.37
CA ILE A 520 46.73 -59.08 15.70
C ILE A 520 47.42 -60.37 16.08
N TYR A 521 48.72 -60.48 15.83
CA TYR A 521 49.69 -61.38 16.49
C TYR A 521 51.01 -61.35 15.70
N PHE A 522 51.76 -60.25 15.77
CA PHE A 522 53.22 -60.27 15.68
C PHE A 522 53.79 -59.05 16.43
N ILE A 523 53.39 -58.92 17.69
CA ILE A 523 54.27 -58.39 18.72
C ILE A 523 55.04 -59.60 19.22
N ASN A 524 56.19 -59.89 18.60
CA ASN A 524 57.30 -60.68 19.12
C ASN A 524 58.38 -60.74 18.02
N GLY A 525 59.49 -60.00 18.19
CA GLY A 525 60.72 -60.40 17.51
C GLY A 525 61.65 -59.32 16.92
N ALA A 526 61.36 -58.02 17.00
CA ALA A 526 62.28 -57.02 16.42
C ALA A 526 62.85 -55.98 17.41
N VAL A 527 62.50 -56.02 18.70
CA VAL A 527 63.02 -55.07 19.72
C VAL A 527 63.88 -55.74 20.80
N LEU A 528 64.33 -56.98 20.60
CA LEU A 528 65.30 -57.64 21.50
C LEU A 528 66.59 -58.04 20.78
N TYR A 529 67.14 -57.15 19.95
CA TYR A 529 68.53 -57.25 19.46
C TYR A 529 69.43 -56.12 19.99
N GLN A 530 69.02 -55.41 21.04
CA GLN A 530 69.82 -54.37 21.69
C GLN A 530 70.32 -54.71 23.09
N LEU A 531 70.35 -55.99 23.48
CA LEU A 531 70.94 -56.39 24.77
C LEU A 531 71.90 -57.59 24.74
N LEU A 532 72.38 -58.02 23.57
CA LEU A 532 73.46 -59.03 23.49
C LEU A 532 74.53 -58.70 22.43
N ASN A 533 74.92 -57.42 22.36
CA ASN A 533 76.27 -57.01 21.95
C ASN A 533 76.71 -55.81 22.78
#